data_AF-A0AAU6ZXH6-F1
#
_entry.id   AF-A0AAU6ZXH6-F1
#
_cell.length_a   1.000
_cell.length_b   1.000
_cell.length_c   1.000
_cell.angle_alpha   90.00
_cell.angle_beta   90.00
_cell.angle_gamma   90.00
#
_symmetry.space_group_name_H-M   'P 1'
#
loop_
_entity.id
_entity.type
_entity.pdbx_description
1 polymer ?
#
loop_
_entity_poly.entity_id
_entity_poly.type
_entity_poly.pdbx_seq_one_letter_code
_entity_poly.pdbx_strand_id
1 'polypeptide(L)'
;MSTALVTATEDVRAKTISPEVYATRIAERDRYGLHAKEKPRPGIAERVGCPASGANPTAKCLLKFRSEESRPTTTINGQRVDLRPRITPSDDLQQHPPKVCRQGTITIQPSDGAKYRQTLPYASPEHSRVYYLLRETQEGFHGFSKDEAREALGAPSRRRSRGVPANSIVASILLASAGIRKVRTFLEEAEPDDNGVLSIPRPPRSPKTGPPGAEPARDI
;
A
#
# COMPACT_ATOMS: atom_id res chain seq x y z
N MET A 1 -11.88 12.46 -12.86
CA MET A 1 -11.93 11.83 -11.52
C MET A 1 -12.44 12.89 -10.57
N SER A 2 -13.31 12.55 -9.63
CA SER A 2 -13.83 13.53 -8.67
C SER A 2 -12.72 13.97 -7.70
N THR A 3 -12.80 15.22 -7.22
CA THR A 3 -11.83 15.78 -6.27
C THR A 3 -11.75 14.95 -4.99
N ALA A 4 -12.89 14.43 -4.51
CA ALA A 4 -12.99 13.57 -3.33
C ALA A 4 -12.14 12.28 -3.44
N LEU A 5 -11.94 11.76 -4.65
CA LEU A 5 -11.05 10.63 -4.89
C LEU A 5 -9.59 11.06 -4.90
N VAL A 6 -9.25 12.25 -5.40
CA VAL A 6 -7.86 12.75 -5.40
C VAL A 6 -7.39 13.00 -3.97
N THR A 7 -8.19 13.71 -3.16
CA THR A 7 -7.82 14.16 -1.81
C THR A 7 -8.08 13.14 -0.70
N ALA A 8 -8.59 11.94 -1.02
CA ALA A 8 -8.96 10.94 0.00
C ALA A 8 -7.87 10.65 1.04
N THR A 9 -6.59 10.62 0.64
CA THR A 9 -5.45 10.40 1.55
C THR A 9 -5.19 11.60 2.47
N GLU A 10 -5.44 12.82 2.00
CA GLU A 10 -5.34 14.03 2.80
C GLU A 10 -6.51 14.11 3.78
N ASP A 11 -7.72 13.85 3.29
CA ASP A 11 -8.95 13.86 4.08
C ASP A 11 -8.88 12.88 5.27
N VAL A 12 -8.35 11.66 5.06
CA VAL A 12 -8.23 10.67 6.15
C VAL A 12 -7.15 11.07 7.16
N ARG A 13 -6.07 11.71 6.71
CA ARG A 13 -5.00 12.23 7.61
C ARG A 13 -5.49 13.41 8.43
N ALA A 14 -6.33 14.26 7.84
CA ALA A 14 -7.02 15.36 8.50
C ALA A 14 -8.18 14.88 9.41
N LYS A 15 -8.49 13.58 9.42
CA LYS A 15 -9.61 12.96 10.15
C LYS A 15 -10.98 13.48 9.72
N THR A 16 -11.09 13.99 8.49
CA THR A 16 -12.34 14.48 7.90
C THR A 16 -13.24 13.34 7.42
N ILE A 17 -12.63 12.20 7.07
CA ILE A 17 -13.34 10.99 6.63
C ILE A 17 -12.96 9.79 7.49
N SER A 18 -13.87 8.82 7.59
CA SER A 18 -13.59 7.56 8.28
C SER A 18 -12.65 6.66 7.45
N PRO A 19 -11.94 5.72 8.11
CA PRO A 19 -11.12 4.72 7.41
C PRO A 19 -11.92 3.87 6.39
N GLU A 20 -13.20 3.61 6.67
CA GLU A 20 -14.09 2.86 5.78
C GLU A 20 -14.37 3.63 4.49
N VAL A 21 -14.73 4.91 4.61
CA VAL A 21 -14.93 5.81 3.46
C VAL A 21 -13.63 5.95 2.67
N TYR A 22 -12.49 6.02 3.36
CA TYR A 22 -11.19 6.03 2.71
C TYR A 22 -10.94 4.77 1.89
N ALA A 23 -11.19 3.58 2.44
CA ALA A 23 -11.01 2.31 1.73
C ALA A 23 -11.91 2.22 0.48
N THR A 24 -13.18 2.62 0.58
CA THR A 24 -14.08 2.69 -0.58
C THR A 24 -13.54 3.63 -1.65
N ARG A 25 -13.09 4.83 -1.27
CA ARG A 25 -12.50 5.80 -2.23
C ARG A 25 -11.22 5.26 -2.87
N ILE A 26 -10.37 4.55 -2.13
CA ILE A 26 -9.17 3.91 -2.71
C ILE A 26 -9.56 2.85 -3.74
N ALA A 27 -10.53 1.98 -3.42
CA ALA A 27 -11.01 0.97 -4.35
C ALA A 27 -11.64 1.60 -5.62
N GLU A 28 -12.31 2.74 -5.49
CA GLU A 28 -12.86 3.45 -6.64
C GLU A 28 -11.79 4.04 -7.57
N ARG A 29 -10.58 4.37 -7.06
CA ARG A 29 -9.47 4.89 -7.89
C ARG A 29 -9.03 3.90 -8.95
N ASP A 30 -9.11 2.59 -8.69
CA ASP A 30 -8.67 1.55 -9.62
C ASP A 30 -9.40 1.62 -10.96
N ARG A 31 -10.67 2.07 -10.96
CA ARG A 31 -11.46 2.24 -12.19
C ARG A 31 -10.91 3.34 -13.12
N TYR A 32 -10.09 4.24 -12.60
CA TYR A 32 -9.43 5.32 -13.33
C TYR A 32 -7.99 4.99 -13.73
N GLY A 33 -7.45 3.86 -13.25
CA GLY A 33 -6.08 3.42 -13.52
C GLY A 33 -5.82 3.15 -15.00
N LEU A 34 -4.55 3.28 -15.39
CA LEU A 34 -4.10 2.80 -16.70
C LEU A 34 -4.14 1.27 -16.73
N HIS A 35 -4.51 0.72 -17.89
CA HIS A 35 -4.59 -0.73 -18.07
C HIS A 35 -3.34 -1.24 -18.77
N ALA A 36 -2.73 -2.30 -18.22
CA ALA A 36 -1.64 -3.00 -18.89
C ALA A 36 -2.13 -3.61 -20.22
N LYS A 37 -1.39 -3.40 -21.31
CA LYS A 37 -1.66 -4.01 -22.63
C LYS A 37 -0.90 -5.31 -22.86
N GLU A 38 0.06 -5.60 -22.00
CA GLU A 38 0.88 -6.79 -22.02
C GLU A 38 1.13 -7.26 -20.58
N LYS A 39 1.54 -8.52 -20.42
CA LYS A 39 1.91 -9.03 -19.10
C LYS A 39 3.17 -8.27 -18.61
N PRO A 40 3.14 -7.67 -17.41
CA PRO A 40 4.30 -6.97 -16.87
C PRO A 40 5.50 -7.91 -16.80
N ARG A 41 6.67 -7.44 -17.25
CA ARG A 41 7.93 -8.17 -17.15
C ARG A 41 8.90 -7.37 -16.28
N PRO A 42 9.50 -7.96 -15.25
CA PRO A 42 10.48 -7.26 -14.40
C PRO A 42 11.62 -6.68 -15.23
N GLY A 43 11.98 -5.42 -14.99
CA GLY A 43 13.10 -4.75 -15.64
C GLY A 43 12.89 -4.36 -17.10
N ILE A 44 11.71 -4.59 -17.68
CA ILE A 44 11.38 -4.22 -19.06
C ILE A 44 10.34 -3.09 -19.06
N ALA A 45 10.36 -2.28 -20.12
CA ALA A 45 9.36 -1.24 -20.34
C ALA A 45 7.95 -1.84 -20.37
N GLU A 46 6.99 -1.12 -19.79
CA GLU A 46 5.61 -1.57 -19.70
C GLU A 46 4.73 -0.76 -20.64
N ARG A 47 3.95 -1.46 -21.45
CA ARG A 47 2.98 -0.84 -22.35
C ARG A 47 1.61 -0.74 -21.68
N VAL A 48 1.17 0.50 -21.45
CA VAL A 48 -0.10 0.81 -20.76
C VAL A 48 -1.03 1.68 -21.60
N GLY A 49 -2.33 1.49 -21.44
CA GLY A 49 -3.37 2.24 -22.15
C GLY A 49 -4.27 3.04 -21.21
N CYS A 50 -4.75 4.18 -21.70
CA CYS A 50 -5.80 4.95 -21.03
C CYS A 50 -7.09 4.09 -20.92
N PRO A 51 -7.79 4.09 -19.77
CA PRO A 51 -9.08 3.38 -19.61
C PRO A 51 -10.16 3.86 -20.58
N ALA A 52 -10.09 5.12 -21.04
CA ALA A 52 -10.99 5.67 -22.04
C ALA A 52 -10.54 5.40 -23.49
N SER A 53 -9.53 4.54 -23.71
CA SER A 53 -8.99 4.24 -25.03
C SER A 53 -9.25 2.79 -25.45
N GLY A 54 -9.27 2.55 -26.76
CA GLY A 54 -9.40 1.22 -27.36
C GLY A 54 -10.80 0.93 -27.92
N ALA A 55 -11.03 -0.34 -28.28
CA ALA A 55 -12.33 -0.80 -28.81
C ALA A 55 -13.40 -0.87 -27.71
N ASN A 56 -13.01 -1.21 -26.48
CA ASN A 56 -13.87 -1.38 -25.31
C ASN A 56 -13.40 -0.50 -24.14
N PRO A 57 -13.61 0.83 -24.21
CA PRO A 57 -13.23 1.75 -23.15
C PRO A 57 -14.03 1.49 -21.87
N THR A 58 -13.33 1.38 -20.75
CA THR A 58 -13.89 1.16 -19.40
C THR A 58 -14.22 2.45 -18.68
N ALA A 59 -13.72 3.59 -19.16
CA ALA A 59 -14.06 4.93 -18.68
C ALA A 59 -14.49 5.84 -19.83
N LYS A 60 -15.22 6.92 -19.52
CA LYS A 60 -15.59 7.98 -20.46
C LYS A 60 -14.65 9.16 -20.31
N CYS A 61 -14.19 9.75 -21.41
CA CYS A 61 -13.34 10.93 -21.40
C CYS A 61 -13.54 11.75 -22.67
N LEU A 62 -13.68 13.06 -22.48
CA LEU A 62 -13.89 14.04 -23.56
C LEU A 62 -12.71 14.07 -24.55
N LEU A 63 -11.48 13.80 -24.07
CA LEU A 63 -10.27 13.73 -24.90
C LEU A 63 -10.16 12.44 -25.72
N LYS A 64 -11.08 11.49 -25.51
CA LYS A 64 -11.17 10.22 -26.24
C LYS A 64 -12.60 10.04 -26.76
N PHE A 65 -12.92 10.70 -27.87
CA PHE A 65 -14.28 10.79 -28.42
C PHE A 65 -15.03 9.44 -28.51
N ARG A 66 -14.38 8.35 -28.94
CA ARG A 66 -15.00 7.01 -29.01
C ARG A 66 -15.51 6.50 -27.65
N SER A 67 -14.92 6.95 -26.55
CA SER A 67 -15.36 6.57 -25.21
C SER A 67 -16.68 7.19 -24.79
N GLU A 68 -17.07 8.30 -25.42
CA GLU A 68 -18.33 9.02 -25.19
C GLU A 68 -19.54 8.33 -25.83
N GLU A 69 -19.30 7.44 -26.82
CA GLU A 69 -20.36 6.61 -27.40
C GLU A 69 -21.08 5.84 -26.28
N SER A 70 -22.41 5.96 -26.25
CA SER A 70 -23.24 5.33 -25.23
C SER A 70 -23.13 3.81 -25.31
N ARG A 71 -22.80 3.18 -24.18
CA ARG A 71 -22.69 1.72 -24.07
C ARG A 71 -23.46 1.25 -22.85
N PRO A 72 -24.80 1.26 -22.92
CA PRO A 72 -25.62 0.89 -21.78
C PRO A 72 -25.53 -0.61 -21.54
N THR A 73 -25.35 -0.98 -20.27
CA THR A 73 -25.43 -2.36 -19.79
C THR A 73 -26.80 -2.57 -19.14
N THR A 74 -27.38 -3.76 -19.32
CA THR A 74 -28.63 -4.12 -18.65
C THR A 74 -28.32 -4.50 -17.21
N THR A 75 -28.92 -3.79 -16.26
CA THR A 75 -28.82 -4.09 -14.83
C THR A 75 -29.76 -5.22 -14.43
N ILE A 76 -29.60 -5.74 -13.22
CA ILE A 76 -30.46 -6.79 -12.66
C ILE A 76 -31.94 -6.38 -12.61
N ASN A 77 -32.21 -5.08 -12.53
CA ASN A 77 -33.56 -4.49 -12.52
C ASN A 77 -34.11 -4.23 -13.93
N GLY A 78 -33.45 -4.73 -14.99
CA GLY A 78 -33.84 -4.52 -16.39
C GLY A 78 -33.54 -3.12 -16.95
N GLN A 79 -33.02 -2.20 -16.14
CA GLN A 79 -32.67 -0.85 -16.58
C GLN A 79 -31.39 -0.85 -17.41
N ARG A 80 -31.40 -0.13 -18.54
CA ARG A 80 -30.25 0.06 -19.41
C ARG A 80 -29.50 1.34 -19.03
N VAL A 81 -28.38 1.19 -18.34
CA VAL A 81 -27.56 2.33 -17.87
C VAL A 81 -26.08 2.11 -18.20
N ASP A 82 -25.38 3.19 -18.47
CA ASP A 82 -23.93 3.14 -18.73
C ASP A 82 -23.18 3.51 -17.45
N LEU A 83 -22.64 2.48 -16.79
CA LEU A 83 -22.00 2.56 -15.47
C LEU A 83 -20.51 2.96 -15.53
N ARG A 84 -19.97 3.25 -16.72
CA ARG A 84 -18.56 3.60 -16.86
C ARG A 84 -18.27 4.94 -16.18
N PRO A 85 -17.23 5.03 -15.34
CA PRO A 85 -16.86 6.28 -14.70
C PRO A 85 -16.45 7.34 -15.72
N ARG A 86 -16.77 8.60 -15.44
CA ARG A 86 -16.34 9.75 -16.24
C ARG A 86 -15.04 10.34 -15.70
N ILE A 87 -14.06 10.46 -16.60
CA ILE A 87 -12.85 11.25 -16.42
C ILE A 87 -13.15 12.66 -16.90
N THR A 88 -12.94 13.64 -16.02
CA THR A 88 -13.05 15.07 -16.30
C THR A 88 -11.64 15.65 -16.25
N PRO A 89 -10.97 15.83 -17.40
CA PRO A 89 -9.67 16.48 -17.46
C PRO A 89 -9.78 17.96 -17.09
N SER A 90 -8.78 18.52 -16.40
CA SER A 90 -8.69 19.97 -16.17
C SER A 90 -8.54 20.72 -17.50
N ASP A 91 -8.83 22.02 -17.48
CA ASP A 91 -8.72 22.86 -18.68
C ASP A 91 -7.31 22.87 -19.27
N ASP A 92 -6.28 22.86 -18.42
CA ASP A 92 -4.88 22.72 -18.83
C ASP A 92 -4.61 21.41 -19.60
N LEU A 93 -5.13 20.28 -19.09
CA LEU A 93 -4.99 18.98 -19.78
C LEU A 93 -5.81 18.92 -21.08
N GLN A 94 -6.85 19.75 -21.22
CA GLN A 94 -7.60 19.86 -22.46
C GLN A 94 -6.84 20.66 -23.52
N GLN A 95 -6.17 21.76 -23.11
CA GLN A 95 -5.37 22.60 -24.01
C GLN A 95 -4.04 21.93 -24.38
N HIS A 96 -3.41 21.22 -23.44
CA HIS A 96 -2.10 20.59 -23.59
C HIS A 96 -2.14 19.09 -23.25
N PRO A 97 -2.83 18.27 -24.06
CA PRO A 97 -3.04 16.87 -23.74
C PRO A 97 -1.71 16.09 -23.72
N PRO A 98 -1.40 15.34 -22.65
CA PRO A 98 -0.21 14.52 -22.57
C PRO A 98 -0.25 13.35 -23.57
N LYS A 99 0.89 12.66 -23.77
CA LYS A 99 0.99 11.54 -24.72
C LYS A 99 -0.09 10.47 -24.49
N VAL A 100 -0.42 10.17 -23.24
CA VAL A 100 -1.47 9.19 -22.86
C VAL A 100 -2.88 9.59 -23.34
N CYS A 101 -3.17 10.89 -23.42
CA CYS A 101 -4.45 11.40 -23.93
C CYS A 101 -4.48 11.44 -25.45
N ARG A 102 -3.33 11.67 -26.12
CA ARG A 102 -3.24 11.71 -27.58
C ARG A 102 -3.15 10.32 -28.22
N GLN A 103 -2.41 9.40 -27.59
CA GLN A 103 -2.14 8.07 -28.13
C GLN A 103 -3.07 7.01 -27.51
N GLY A 104 -3.27 5.90 -28.21
CA GLY A 104 -4.08 4.80 -27.68
C GLY A 104 -3.43 4.09 -26.50
N THR A 105 -2.09 4.09 -26.51
CA THR A 105 -1.21 3.35 -25.62
C THR A 105 0.12 4.10 -25.51
N ILE A 106 0.76 4.06 -24.35
CA ILE A 106 2.10 4.61 -24.10
C ILE A 106 3.02 3.51 -23.56
N THR A 107 4.32 3.77 -23.62
CA THR A 107 5.35 2.91 -23.02
C THR A 107 5.98 3.66 -21.85
N ILE A 108 6.03 3.03 -20.68
CA ILE A 108 6.67 3.55 -19.48
C ILE A 108 7.95 2.75 -19.26
N GLN A 109 9.10 3.42 -19.29
CA GLN A 109 10.40 2.76 -19.08
C GLN A 109 10.58 2.35 -17.62
N PRO A 110 11.43 1.35 -17.32
CA PRO A 110 11.76 0.97 -15.94
C PRO A 110 12.26 2.13 -15.09
N SER A 111 13.03 3.03 -15.69
CA SER A 111 13.57 4.24 -15.06
C SER A 111 12.54 5.36 -14.88
N ASP A 112 11.47 5.38 -15.67
CA ASP A 112 10.47 6.44 -15.64
C ASP A 112 9.70 6.39 -14.32
N GLY A 113 9.87 7.42 -13.49
CA GLY A 113 9.20 7.49 -12.19
C GLY A 113 9.55 6.33 -11.27
N ALA A 114 10.75 5.73 -11.38
CA ALA A 114 11.16 4.57 -10.58
C ALA A 114 10.93 4.74 -9.06
N LYS A 115 11.10 5.97 -8.55
CA LYS A 115 10.82 6.33 -7.14
C LYS A 115 9.35 6.16 -6.71
N TYR A 116 8.42 6.15 -7.66
CA TYR A 116 6.98 5.99 -7.44
C TYR A 116 6.48 4.59 -7.79
N ARG A 117 7.35 3.72 -8.32
CA ARG A 117 6.94 2.39 -8.75
C ARG A 117 6.68 1.52 -7.52
N GLN A 118 5.46 1.02 -7.41
CA GLN A 118 5.04 0.09 -6.36
C GLN A 118 4.35 -1.09 -7.01
N THR A 119 4.64 -2.31 -6.55
CA THR A 119 3.97 -3.53 -7.04
C THR A 119 2.52 -3.58 -6.58
N LEU A 120 2.25 -3.13 -5.37
CA LEU A 120 0.91 -3.05 -4.80
C LEU A 120 0.46 -1.58 -4.82
N PRO A 121 -0.78 -1.28 -5.25
CA PRO A 121 -1.30 0.07 -5.22
C PRO A 121 -1.29 0.63 -3.80
N TYR A 122 -0.83 1.88 -3.65
CA TYR A 122 -0.75 2.52 -2.35
C TYR A 122 -2.10 2.50 -1.62
N ALA A 123 -2.06 2.08 -0.36
CA ALA A 123 -3.21 1.97 0.52
C ALA A 123 -4.32 0.99 0.08
N SER A 124 -4.05 0.13 -0.91
CA SER A 124 -4.91 -1.03 -1.14
C SER A 124 -4.93 -1.94 0.10
N PRO A 125 -5.95 -2.81 0.26
CA PRO A 125 -5.99 -3.78 1.35
C PRO A 125 -4.74 -4.68 1.38
N GLU A 126 -4.26 -5.12 0.21
CA GLU A 126 -3.08 -5.96 0.06
C GLU A 126 -1.81 -5.18 0.41
N HIS A 127 -1.67 -3.94 -0.10
CA HIS A 127 -0.55 -3.06 0.24
C HIS A 127 -0.49 -2.84 1.75
N SER A 128 -1.63 -2.50 2.37
CA SER A 128 -1.72 -2.25 3.80
C SER A 128 -1.35 -3.49 4.59
N ARG A 129 -1.89 -4.67 4.24
CA ARG A 129 -1.57 -5.93 4.90
C ARG A 129 -0.08 -6.25 4.84
N VAL A 130 0.55 -6.16 3.66
CA VAL A 130 1.97 -6.45 3.48
C VAL A 130 2.83 -5.42 4.21
N TYR A 131 2.52 -4.14 4.06
CA TYR A 131 3.26 -3.07 4.72
C TYR A 131 3.18 -3.16 6.24
N TYR A 132 1.99 -3.37 6.81
CA TYR A 132 1.83 -3.49 8.27
C TYR A 132 2.56 -4.72 8.79
N LEU A 133 2.46 -5.88 8.13
CA LEU A 133 3.20 -7.07 8.51
C LEU A 133 4.72 -6.82 8.54
N LEU A 134 5.28 -6.26 7.47
CA LEU A 134 6.72 -5.97 7.38
C LEU A 134 7.15 -4.90 8.39
N ARG A 135 6.30 -3.89 8.64
CA ARG A 135 6.58 -2.85 9.63
C ARG A 135 6.52 -3.41 11.05
N GLU A 136 5.51 -4.19 11.39
CA GLU A 136 5.37 -4.81 12.72
C GLU A 136 6.53 -5.74 13.04
N THR A 137 7.01 -6.53 12.07
CA THR A 137 8.18 -7.39 12.27
C THR A 137 9.44 -6.57 12.55
N GLN A 138 9.63 -5.46 11.83
CA GLN A 138 10.76 -4.55 12.03
C GLN A 138 10.68 -3.82 13.37
N GLU A 139 9.52 -3.27 13.72
CA GLU A 139 9.31 -2.59 15.01
C GLU A 139 9.43 -3.58 16.18
N GLY A 140 8.99 -4.83 16.00
CA GLY A 140 9.19 -5.89 16.98
C GLY A 140 10.66 -6.23 17.21
N PHE A 141 11.47 -6.26 16.14
CA PHE A 141 12.92 -6.45 16.28
C PHE A 141 13.63 -5.24 16.88
N HIS A 142 13.17 -4.02 16.56
CA HIS A 142 13.66 -2.81 17.20
C HIS A 142 13.35 -2.78 18.70
N GLY A 143 12.14 -3.15 19.10
CA GLY A 143 11.79 -3.28 20.52
C GLY A 143 12.69 -4.30 21.21
N PHE A 144 12.89 -5.46 20.60
CA PHE A 144 13.76 -6.51 21.14
C PHE A 144 15.22 -6.08 21.30
N SER A 145 15.80 -5.38 20.32
CA SER A 145 17.20 -4.92 20.40
C SER A 145 17.39 -3.73 21.34
N LYS A 146 16.32 -2.97 21.61
CA LYS A 146 16.33 -1.83 22.53
C LYS A 146 16.00 -2.20 23.98
N ASP A 147 15.66 -3.46 24.27
CA ASP A 147 15.38 -3.94 25.62
C ASP A 147 16.52 -3.57 26.59
N GLU A 148 16.19 -2.77 27.60
CA GLU A 148 17.14 -2.22 28.58
C GLU A 148 17.79 -3.29 29.44
N ALA A 149 17.11 -4.42 29.67
CA ALA A 149 17.63 -5.54 30.44
C ALA A 149 18.70 -6.34 29.68
N ARG A 150 18.90 -6.05 28.39
CA ARG A 150 19.69 -6.87 27.47
C ARG A 150 20.72 -6.04 26.70
N GLU A 151 20.63 -5.95 25.37
CA GLU A 151 21.55 -5.17 24.54
C GLU A 151 21.41 -3.67 24.81
N ALA A 152 20.22 -3.23 25.22
CA ALA A 152 19.90 -1.84 25.50
C ALA A 152 20.42 -0.91 24.41
N LEU A 153 20.22 -1.30 23.14
CA LEU A 153 20.75 -0.54 22.00
C LEU A 153 20.28 0.91 22.07
N GLY A 154 19.10 1.22 22.60
CA GLY A 154 18.65 2.60 22.78
C GLY A 154 19.56 3.43 23.70
N ALA A 155 20.19 2.82 24.70
CA ALA A 155 20.94 3.50 25.75
C ALA A 155 22.28 4.05 25.23
N PRO A 156 22.53 5.37 25.35
CA PRO A 156 23.82 5.97 24.98
C PRO A 156 25.01 5.36 25.75
N SER A 157 24.79 4.86 26.97
CA SER A 157 25.81 4.21 27.80
C SER A 157 26.43 2.98 27.13
N ARG A 158 25.65 2.22 26.35
CA ARG A 158 26.09 1.02 25.62
C ARG A 158 26.85 1.34 24.33
N ARG A 159 26.82 2.60 23.88
CA ARG A 159 27.56 3.13 22.72
C ARG A 159 28.41 4.32 23.13
N ARG A 160 29.15 4.21 24.24
CA ARG A 160 30.05 5.27 24.70
C ARG A 160 31.35 5.26 23.89
N SER A 161 31.24 5.59 22.61
CA SER A 161 32.42 5.87 21.77
C SER A 161 32.26 7.22 21.09
N ARG A 162 33.39 7.93 20.91
CA ARG A 162 33.40 9.21 20.22
C ARG A 162 33.48 8.97 18.72
N GLY A 163 32.60 9.61 17.97
CA GLY A 163 32.57 9.54 16.51
C GLY A 163 31.57 8.51 15.97
N VAL A 164 31.01 8.83 14.79
CA VAL A 164 30.04 7.97 14.08
C VAL A 164 30.62 6.58 13.76
N PRO A 165 31.87 6.43 13.25
CA PRO A 165 32.39 5.11 12.89
C PRO A 165 32.47 4.13 14.06
N ALA A 166 32.99 4.57 15.21
CA ALA A 166 33.11 3.73 16.40
C ALA A 166 31.72 3.34 16.95
N ASN A 167 30.76 4.28 16.94
CA ASN A 167 29.40 4.01 17.37
C ASN A 167 28.67 3.02 16.44
N SER A 168 28.93 3.10 15.12
CA SER A 168 28.40 2.15 14.15
C SER A 168 28.90 0.73 14.39
N ILE A 169 30.19 0.55 14.72
CA ILE A 169 30.75 -0.77 15.02
C ILE A 169 30.08 -1.35 16.28
N VAL A 170 29.99 -0.58 17.36
CA VAL A 170 29.35 -1.03 18.60
C VAL A 170 27.87 -1.34 18.39
N ALA A 171 27.15 -0.49 17.64
CA ALA A 171 25.74 -0.74 17.30
C ALA A 171 25.57 -2.03 16.49
N SER A 172 26.44 -2.30 15.52
CA SER A 172 26.42 -3.54 14.73
C SER A 172 26.65 -4.79 15.58
N ILE A 173 27.60 -4.74 16.53
CA ILE A 173 27.86 -5.86 17.45
C ILE A 173 26.64 -6.12 18.35
N LEU A 174 26.04 -5.07 18.91
CA LEU A 174 24.82 -5.19 19.71
C LEU A 174 23.66 -5.75 18.87
N LEU A 175 23.48 -5.29 17.63
CA LEU A 175 22.43 -5.79 16.76
C LEU A 175 22.65 -7.27 16.39
N ALA A 176 23.89 -7.67 16.12
CA ALA A 176 24.26 -9.07 15.87
C ALA A 176 23.99 -9.94 17.10
N SER A 177 24.35 -9.46 18.29
CA SER A 177 24.06 -10.15 19.57
C SER A 177 22.55 -10.34 19.78
N ALA A 178 21.75 -9.31 19.51
CA ALA A 178 20.29 -9.39 19.55
C ALA A 178 19.76 -10.41 18.53
N GLY A 179 20.28 -10.42 17.30
CA GLY A 179 19.92 -11.40 16.28
C GLY A 179 20.19 -12.84 16.73
N ILE A 180 21.39 -13.11 17.26
CA ILE A 180 21.78 -14.43 17.78
C ILE A 180 20.85 -14.85 18.93
N ARG A 181 20.59 -13.97 19.90
CA ARG A 181 19.68 -14.30 21.01
C ARG A 181 18.29 -14.61 20.49
N LYS A 182 17.75 -13.80 19.57
CA LYS A 182 16.41 -13.99 19.04
C LYS A 182 16.24 -15.34 18.34
N VAL A 183 17.24 -15.76 17.54
CA VAL A 183 17.25 -17.08 16.91
C VAL A 183 17.36 -18.18 17.95
N ARG A 184 18.25 -18.03 18.94
CA ARG A 184 18.42 -19.03 20.01
C ARG A 184 17.14 -19.23 20.81
N THR A 185 16.52 -18.15 21.28
CA THR A 185 15.24 -18.19 21.99
C THR A 185 14.15 -18.81 21.14
N PHE A 186 14.10 -18.50 19.83
CA PHE A 186 13.16 -19.16 18.93
C PHE A 186 13.40 -20.68 18.85
N LEU A 187 14.64 -21.14 18.71
CA LEU A 187 14.92 -22.58 18.66
C LEU A 187 14.67 -23.29 20.00
N GLU A 188 14.82 -22.58 21.12
CA GLU A 188 14.55 -23.09 22.46
C GLU A 188 13.04 -23.21 22.76
N GLU A 189 12.22 -22.29 22.24
CA GLU A 189 10.80 -22.16 22.58
C GLU A 189 9.83 -22.56 21.45
N ALA A 190 10.31 -22.76 20.23
CA ALA A 190 9.42 -23.07 19.10
C ALA A 190 8.99 -24.54 19.13
N GLU A 191 7.70 -24.75 18.87
CA GLU A 191 7.08 -26.05 18.73
C GLU A 191 6.68 -26.26 17.25
N PRO A 192 6.82 -27.48 16.72
CA PRO A 192 6.34 -27.78 15.37
C PRO A 192 4.81 -27.79 15.34
N ASP A 193 4.22 -27.14 14.35
CA ASP A 193 2.81 -27.29 14.02
C ASP A 193 2.52 -28.64 13.33
N ASP A 194 1.24 -28.92 13.04
CA ASP A 194 0.81 -30.15 12.36
C ASP A 194 1.49 -30.37 11.00
N ASN A 195 2.05 -29.32 10.39
CA ASN A 195 2.77 -29.37 9.12
C ASN A 195 4.30 -29.38 9.29
N GLY A 196 4.80 -29.48 10.54
CA GLY A 196 6.22 -29.45 10.87
C GLY A 196 6.87 -28.06 10.81
N VAL A 197 6.09 -26.98 10.72
CA VAL A 197 6.58 -25.60 10.75
C VAL A 197 6.77 -25.16 12.19
N LEU A 198 7.99 -24.76 12.55
CA LEU A 198 8.31 -24.27 13.89
C LEU A 198 7.65 -22.92 14.14
N SER A 199 6.92 -22.81 15.26
CA SER A 199 6.33 -21.56 15.71
C SER A 199 6.35 -21.46 17.23
N ILE A 200 6.46 -20.25 17.77
CA ILE A 200 6.34 -20.04 19.22
C ILE A 200 4.84 -19.82 19.53
N PRO A 201 4.20 -20.70 20.32
CA PRO A 201 2.81 -20.51 20.71
C PRO A 201 2.71 -19.25 21.57
N ARG A 202 2.05 -18.21 21.05
CA ARG A 202 1.76 -17.02 21.85
C ARG A 202 0.47 -17.26 22.62
N PRO A 203 0.45 -17.06 23.95
CA PRO A 203 -0.80 -17.08 24.69
C PRO A 203 -1.74 -16.04 24.06
N PRO A 204 -3.05 -16.34 23.97
CA PRO A 204 -4.01 -15.42 23.40
C PRO A 204 -3.88 -14.08 24.14
N ARG A 205 -3.54 -13.02 23.39
CA ARG A 205 -3.58 -11.68 23.97
C ARG A 205 -5.02 -11.42 24.38
N SER A 206 -5.26 -11.12 25.65
CA SER A 206 -6.52 -10.49 26.09
C SER A 206 -6.86 -9.39 25.07
N PRO A 207 -8.10 -9.31 24.57
CA PRO A 207 -8.48 -8.28 23.63
C PRO A 207 -8.14 -6.94 24.27
N LYS A 208 -7.09 -6.29 23.77
CA LYS A 208 -6.84 -4.90 24.12
C LYS A 208 -7.99 -4.13 23.48
N THR A 209 -8.67 -3.32 24.30
CA THR A 209 -9.65 -2.29 23.91
C THR A 209 -9.43 -1.84 22.47
N GLY A 210 -10.53 -1.81 21.71
CA GLY A 210 -10.55 -1.56 20.27
C GLY A 210 -9.76 -0.33 19.82
N PRO A 211 -9.57 -0.17 18.50
CA PRO A 211 -8.81 0.94 17.94
C PRO A 211 -9.24 2.28 18.55
N PRO A 212 -8.32 3.25 18.73
CA PRO A 212 -8.64 4.51 19.40
C PRO A 212 -9.82 5.19 18.70
N GLY A 213 -10.97 5.21 19.37
CA GLY A 213 -12.25 5.69 18.83
C GLY A 213 -13.42 4.69 18.89
N ALA A 214 -13.20 3.42 19.28
CA ALA A 214 -14.31 2.51 19.55
C ALA A 214 -14.90 2.79 20.94
N GLU A 215 -16.16 3.22 21.01
CA GLU A 215 -16.89 3.29 22.28
C GLU A 215 -16.94 1.90 22.93
N PRO A 216 -16.74 1.78 24.26
CA PRO A 216 -16.86 0.51 24.93
C PRO A 216 -18.30 0.02 24.82
N ALA A 217 -18.49 -1.22 24.37
CA ALA A 217 -19.77 -1.89 24.37
C ALA A 217 -20.30 -1.89 25.82
N ARG A 218 -21.49 -1.31 26.02
CA ARG A 218 -22.23 -1.40 27.27
C ARG A 218 -22.94 -2.74 27.27
N ASP A 219 -22.50 -3.64 28.13
CA ASP A 219 -23.22 -4.89 28.41
C ASP A 219 -24.60 -4.55 29.00
N ILE A 220 -25.64 -5.18 28.48
CA ILE A 220 -27.01 -5.24 29.05
C ILE A 220 -27.16 -6.59 29.73
#